data_AF-A0A8J4STB5-F1
#
_entry.id   AF-A0A8J4STB5-F1
#
_cell.length_a   1.000
_cell.length_b   1.000
_cell.length_c   1.000
_cell.angle_alpha   90.00
_cell.angle_beta   90.00
_cell.angle_gamma   90.00
#
_symmetry.space_group_name_H-M   'P 1'
#
loop_
_entity.id
_entity.type
_entity.pdbx_description
1 polymer ?
#
loop_
_entity_poly.entity_id
_entity_poly.type
_entity_poly.pdbx_seq_one_letter_code
_entity_poly.pdbx_strand_id
1 'polypeptide(L)'
;MVFQQFNLYPHKTVLGNVMEGLLTVKKIKRDEAAERGRILLDRVGLSDKQDAYPSRLSGGQQQRVAIARALAMEPEVMLFDEPTSALDPELVGEVLSVMKELAQEGMTMLVVTHELNKGATPMELLLAGLGGCMGIDITMILDAFLDKITGIEIEAQGTRSEGMPKGFTAIDLIFKVDGDIPDYRIWKAIQMAEEKYCAVSASLSADIHPKLILNGVDTPRP
;
A
#
# COMPACT_ATOMS: atom_id res chain seq x y z
N MET A 1 -8.79 -2.16 0.47
CA MET A 1 -8.00 -2.25 -0.77
C MET A 1 -8.45 -1.16 -1.72
N VAL A 2 -7.50 -0.49 -2.35
CA VAL A 2 -7.68 0.54 -3.38
C VAL A 2 -7.10 -0.05 -4.68
N PHE A 3 -7.89 -0.04 -5.74
CA PHE A 3 -7.56 -0.71 -7.00
C PHE A 3 -7.08 0.31 -8.05
N GLN A 4 -6.48 -0.21 -9.12
CA GLN A 4 -6.10 0.56 -10.31
C GLN A 4 -7.33 1.22 -10.95
N GLN A 5 -8.43 0.47 -11.04
CA GLN A 5 -9.74 1.01 -11.38
C GLN A 5 -10.45 1.46 -10.10
N PHE A 6 -10.93 2.71 -10.07
CA PHE A 6 -11.50 3.35 -8.86
C PHE A 6 -12.62 2.52 -8.19
N ASN A 7 -13.31 1.69 -8.98
CA ASN A 7 -14.36 0.76 -8.55
C ASN A 7 -15.46 1.45 -7.74
N LEU A 8 -15.74 2.73 -8.01
CA LEU A 8 -16.81 3.49 -7.36
C LEU A 8 -18.17 3.03 -7.88
N TYR A 9 -19.19 3.04 -7.02
CA TYR A 9 -20.57 2.81 -7.40
C TYR A 9 -21.09 4.02 -8.20
N PRO A 10 -21.37 3.87 -9.51
CA PRO A 10 -21.69 5.02 -10.38
C PRO A 10 -23.07 5.64 -10.07
N HIS A 11 -23.95 4.87 -9.43
CA HIS A 11 -25.31 5.27 -9.06
C HIS A 11 -25.39 5.89 -7.65
N LYS A 12 -24.26 6.07 -6.97
CA LYS A 12 -24.18 6.72 -5.64
C LYS A 12 -23.37 8.00 -5.75
N THR A 13 -23.65 8.96 -4.87
CA THR A 13 -22.82 10.15 -4.72
C THR A 13 -21.45 9.79 -4.16
N VAL A 14 -20.52 10.75 -4.14
CA VAL A 14 -19.21 10.62 -3.50
C VAL A 14 -19.36 10.23 -2.03
N LEU A 15 -20.18 10.94 -1.27
CA LEU A 15 -20.47 10.61 0.12
C LEU A 15 -21.12 9.23 0.25
N GLY A 16 -22.06 8.90 -0.65
CA GLY A 16 -22.71 7.59 -0.69
C GLY A 16 -21.71 6.45 -0.93
N ASN A 17 -20.68 6.66 -1.74
CA ASN A 17 -19.61 5.70 -1.97
C ASN A 17 -18.79 5.42 -0.69
N VAL A 18 -18.43 6.46 0.05
CA VAL A 18 -17.67 6.34 1.31
C VAL A 18 -18.52 5.67 2.39
N MET A 19 -19.81 6.01 2.46
CA MET A 19 -20.74 5.46 3.46
C MET A 19 -21.15 4.00 3.24
N GLU A 20 -21.01 3.47 2.02
CA GLU A 20 -21.68 2.21 1.67
C GLU A 20 -21.26 1.04 2.56
N GLY A 21 -19.96 0.88 2.80
CA GLY A 21 -19.44 -0.17 3.68
C GLY A 21 -19.87 0.01 5.15
N LEU A 22 -19.92 1.26 5.61
CA LEU A 22 -20.39 1.61 6.96
C LEU A 22 -21.84 1.18 7.18
N LEU A 23 -22.71 1.45 6.20
CA LEU A 23 -24.13 1.10 6.27
C LEU A 23 -24.38 -0.40 6.11
N THR A 24 -23.76 -1.00 5.10
CA THR A 24 -24.11 -2.36 4.67
C THR A 24 -23.37 -3.43 5.47
N VAL A 25 -22.11 -3.19 5.84
CA VAL A 25 -21.24 -4.15 6.55
C VAL A 25 -21.20 -3.84 8.04
N LYS A 26 -20.83 -2.61 8.43
CA LYS A 26 -20.73 -2.23 9.85
C LYS A 26 -22.09 -1.95 10.51
N LYS A 27 -23.17 -1.84 9.72
CA LYS A 27 -24.56 -1.61 10.17
C LYS A 27 -24.73 -0.38 11.07
N ILE A 28 -23.89 0.65 10.91
CA ILE A 28 -24.02 1.90 11.69
C ILE A 28 -25.15 2.78 11.13
N LYS A 29 -25.66 3.70 11.95
CA LYS A 29 -26.76 4.59 11.55
C LYS A 29 -26.34 5.54 10.43
N ARG A 30 -27.30 5.91 9.59
CA ARG A 30 -27.04 6.76 8.41
C ARG A 30 -26.42 8.10 8.75
N ASP A 31 -26.90 8.77 9.79
CA ASP A 31 -26.37 10.07 10.18
C ASP A 31 -24.93 9.98 10.68
N GLU A 32 -24.60 8.91 11.43
CA GLU A 32 -23.25 8.63 11.89
C GLU A 32 -22.31 8.26 10.72
N ALA A 33 -22.78 7.45 9.77
CA ALA A 33 -22.02 7.11 8.57
C ALA A 33 -21.74 8.36 7.71
N ALA A 34 -22.73 9.24 7.57
CA ALA A 34 -22.57 10.49 6.85
C ALA A 34 -21.53 11.40 7.50
N GLU A 35 -21.54 11.50 8.83
CA GLU A 35 -20.55 12.31 9.55
C GLU A 35 -19.13 11.76 9.39
N ARG A 36 -18.92 10.46 9.60
CA ARG A 36 -17.63 9.81 9.33
C ARG A 36 -17.19 9.99 7.88
N GLY A 37 -18.12 9.84 6.94
CA GLY A 37 -17.88 10.01 5.52
C GLY A 37 -17.40 11.42 5.17
N ARG A 38 -18.00 12.46 5.75
CA ARG A 38 -17.57 13.85 5.54
C ARG A 38 -16.17 14.11 6.07
N ILE A 39 -15.85 13.62 7.27
CA ILE A 39 -14.49 13.75 7.85
C ILE A 39 -13.45 13.13 6.93
N LEU A 40 -13.74 11.95 6.37
CA LEU A 40 -12.83 11.27 5.45
C LEU A 40 -12.71 11.98 4.09
N LEU A 41 -13.80 12.55 3.58
CA LEU A 41 -13.77 13.35 2.36
C LEU A 41 -12.97 14.64 2.54
N ASP A 42 -13.07 15.28 3.71
CA ASP A 42 -12.28 16.46 4.04
C ASP A 42 -10.79 16.15 4.05
N ARG A 43 -10.43 15.03 4.69
CA ARG A 43 -9.06 14.53 4.75
C ARG A 43 -8.44 14.30 3.37
N VAL A 44 -9.22 13.83 2.39
CA VAL A 44 -8.73 13.65 1.01
C VAL A 44 -8.98 14.88 0.12
N GLY A 45 -9.38 16.02 0.69
CA GLY A 45 -9.57 17.28 -0.02
C GLY A 45 -10.75 17.27 -1.00
N LEU A 46 -11.87 16.64 -0.62
CA LEU A 46 -13.08 16.48 -1.46
C LEU A 46 -14.38 16.89 -0.75
N SER A 47 -14.31 17.71 0.30
CA SER A 47 -15.48 18.22 1.04
C SER A 47 -16.51 18.92 0.15
N ASP A 48 -16.07 19.68 -0.86
CA ASP A 48 -16.95 20.41 -1.79
C ASP A 48 -17.61 19.51 -2.84
N LYS A 49 -17.22 18.22 -2.92
CA LYS A 49 -17.71 17.26 -3.92
C LYS A 49 -18.61 16.16 -3.34
N GLN A 50 -19.01 16.24 -2.08
CA GLN A 50 -19.75 15.17 -1.38
C GLN A 50 -21.03 14.72 -2.11
N ASP A 51 -21.73 15.64 -2.78
CA ASP A 51 -22.98 15.38 -3.50
C ASP A 51 -22.78 15.09 -5.01
N ALA A 52 -21.55 15.17 -5.51
CA ALA A 52 -21.24 14.83 -6.89
C ALA A 52 -21.37 13.31 -7.12
N TYR A 53 -21.58 12.93 -8.38
CA TYR A 53 -21.49 11.53 -8.82
C TYR A 53 -20.10 11.27 -9.42
N PRO A 54 -19.59 10.02 -9.40
CA PRO A 54 -18.26 9.67 -9.93
C PRO A 54 -18.00 10.18 -11.36
N SER A 55 -19.03 10.20 -12.22
CA SER A 55 -18.93 10.71 -13.60
C SER A 55 -18.59 12.21 -13.71
N ARG A 56 -18.67 12.97 -12.62
CA ARG A 56 -18.33 14.40 -12.56
C ARG A 56 -16.96 14.69 -11.93
N LEU A 57 -16.19 13.64 -11.64
CA LEU A 57 -14.88 13.74 -11.00
C LEU A 57 -13.75 13.42 -11.99
N SER A 58 -12.61 14.10 -11.83
CA SER A 58 -11.37 13.70 -12.51
C SER A 58 -10.90 12.34 -12.00
N GLY A 59 -10.00 11.66 -12.74
CA GLY A 59 -9.45 10.37 -12.31
C GLY A 59 -8.81 10.44 -10.91
N GLY A 60 -7.98 11.47 -10.66
CA GLY A 60 -7.34 11.67 -9.35
C GLY A 60 -8.35 11.90 -8.23
N GLN A 61 -9.43 12.62 -8.50
CA GLN A 61 -10.53 12.80 -7.54
C GLN A 61 -11.26 11.47 -7.28
N GLN A 62 -11.58 10.69 -8.31
CA GLN A 62 -12.20 9.38 -8.14
C GLN A 62 -11.32 8.45 -7.30
N GLN A 63 -10.01 8.49 -7.51
CA GLN A 63 -9.09 7.68 -6.72
C GLN A 63 -9.03 8.13 -5.26
N ARG A 64 -9.03 9.44 -4.99
CA ARG A 64 -9.13 9.97 -3.62
C ARG A 64 -10.43 9.56 -2.93
N VAL A 65 -11.56 9.48 -3.64
CA VAL A 65 -12.81 8.89 -3.11
C VAL A 65 -12.64 7.41 -2.79
N ALA A 66 -11.96 6.64 -3.65
CA ALA A 66 -11.71 5.22 -3.41
C ALA A 66 -10.85 5.00 -2.15
N ILE A 67 -9.86 5.86 -1.91
CA ILE A 67 -9.04 5.88 -0.68
C ILE A 67 -9.92 6.18 0.54
N ALA A 68 -10.71 7.26 0.50
CA ALA A 68 -11.62 7.61 1.61
C ALA A 68 -12.61 6.47 1.93
N ARG A 69 -13.16 5.82 0.90
CA ARG A 69 -14.02 4.64 1.07
C ARG A 69 -13.32 3.48 1.75
N ALA A 70 -12.07 3.19 1.38
CA ALA A 70 -11.29 2.13 2.01
C ALA A 70 -10.97 2.47 3.48
N LEU A 71 -10.59 3.72 3.76
CA LEU A 71 -10.33 4.22 5.12
C LEU A 71 -11.57 4.20 6.01
N ALA A 72 -12.77 4.37 5.45
CA ALA A 72 -14.02 4.34 6.20
C ALA A 72 -14.24 3.04 6.97
N MET A 73 -13.63 1.94 6.52
CA MET A 73 -13.74 0.64 7.19
C MET A 73 -12.80 0.50 8.40
N GLU A 74 -11.98 1.53 8.67
CA GLU A 74 -10.92 1.55 9.69
C GLU A 74 -10.01 0.32 9.58
N PRO A 75 -9.39 0.08 8.40
CA PRO A 75 -8.56 -1.10 8.19
C PRO A 75 -7.26 -1.00 8.98
N GLU A 76 -6.76 -2.16 9.43
CA GLU A 76 -5.42 -2.25 10.03
C GLU A 76 -4.31 -2.13 8.98
N VAL A 77 -4.61 -2.53 7.73
CA VAL A 77 -3.69 -2.49 6.58
C VAL A 77 -4.41 -1.99 5.33
N MET A 78 -3.79 -1.05 4.63
CA MET A 78 -4.26 -0.47 3.37
C MET A 78 -3.51 -1.04 2.17
N LEU A 79 -4.15 -1.92 1.41
CA LEU A 79 -3.60 -2.44 0.16
C LEU A 79 -3.91 -1.48 -1.00
N PHE A 80 -2.90 -1.10 -1.78
CA PHE A 80 -2.99 -0.30 -2.99
C PHE A 80 -2.45 -1.12 -4.15
N ASP A 81 -3.23 -1.21 -5.22
CA ASP A 81 -2.89 -1.93 -6.43
C ASP A 81 -2.86 -0.92 -7.60
N GLU A 82 -1.66 -0.57 -8.06
CA GLU A 82 -1.37 0.43 -9.10
C GLU A 82 -2.19 1.72 -8.96
N PRO A 83 -2.10 2.42 -7.81
CA PRO A 83 -3.07 3.46 -7.49
C PRO A 83 -2.97 4.70 -8.38
N THR A 84 -1.91 4.84 -9.17
CA THR A 84 -1.64 6.01 -10.02
C THR A 84 -1.65 5.69 -11.51
N SER A 85 -1.59 4.42 -11.92
CA SER A 85 -1.35 4.04 -13.32
C SER A 85 -2.52 4.36 -14.27
N ALA A 86 -3.73 4.55 -13.75
CA ALA A 86 -4.89 4.97 -14.53
C ALA A 86 -5.08 6.50 -14.58
N LEU A 87 -4.11 7.28 -14.08
CA LEU A 87 -4.20 8.73 -13.94
C LEU A 87 -3.29 9.44 -14.94
N ASP A 88 -3.75 10.61 -15.40
CA ASP A 88 -2.87 11.53 -16.13
C ASP A 88 -1.69 11.97 -15.22
N PRO A 89 -0.47 12.17 -15.76
CA PRO A 89 0.72 12.51 -14.97
C PRO A 89 0.55 13.73 -14.05
N GLU A 90 -0.28 14.70 -14.46
CA GLU A 90 -0.57 15.91 -13.69
C GLU A 90 -1.37 15.63 -12.41
N LEU A 91 -2.15 14.54 -12.38
CA LEU A 91 -3.03 14.16 -11.25
C LEU A 91 -2.38 13.17 -10.27
N VAL A 92 -1.26 12.55 -10.66
CA VAL A 92 -0.51 11.58 -9.84
C VAL A 92 -0.05 12.19 -8.51
N GLY A 93 0.40 13.45 -8.54
CA GLY A 93 0.90 14.15 -7.35
C GLY A 93 -0.15 14.30 -6.25
N GLU A 94 -1.42 14.50 -6.61
CA GLU A 94 -2.51 14.65 -5.65
C GLU A 94 -2.75 13.35 -4.87
N VAL A 95 -2.72 12.20 -5.56
CA VAL A 95 -2.92 10.89 -4.95
C VAL A 95 -1.73 10.50 -4.09
N LEU A 96 -0.50 10.73 -4.57
CA LEU A 96 0.72 10.47 -3.81
C LEU A 96 0.80 11.33 -2.54
N SER A 97 0.28 12.56 -2.54
CA SER A 97 0.25 13.40 -1.33
C SER A 97 -0.60 12.76 -0.24
N VAL A 98 -1.82 12.32 -0.57
CA VAL A 98 -2.71 11.63 0.38
C VAL A 98 -2.03 10.38 0.92
N MET A 99 -1.42 9.56 0.05
CA MET A 99 -0.71 8.36 0.48
C MET A 99 0.44 8.65 1.45
N LYS A 100 1.21 9.73 1.22
CA LYS A 100 2.28 10.17 2.12
C LYS A 100 1.75 10.59 3.49
N GLU A 101 0.66 11.32 3.53
CA GLU A 101 0.02 11.74 4.79
C GLU A 101 -0.45 10.52 5.60
N LEU A 102 -1.09 9.53 4.96
CA LEU A 102 -1.49 8.28 5.60
C LEU A 102 -0.29 7.54 6.22
N ALA A 103 0.82 7.46 5.49
CA ALA A 103 2.04 6.82 5.96
C ALA A 103 2.67 7.58 7.15
N GLN A 104 2.68 8.92 7.12
CA GLN A 104 3.18 9.77 8.21
C GLN A 104 2.34 9.64 9.49
N GLU A 105 1.02 9.46 9.35
CA GLU A 105 0.13 9.17 10.47
C GLU A 105 0.25 7.74 10.99
N GLY A 106 0.99 6.90 10.28
CA GLY A 106 1.29 5.56 10.72
C GLY A 106 0.37 4.46 10.21
N MET A 107 -0.44 4.75 9.20
CA MET A 107 -1.22 3.72 8.52
C MET A 107 -0.27 2.69 7.92
N THR A 108 -0.50 1.40 8.17
CA THR A 108 0.21 0.33 7.46
C THR A 108 -0.39 0.16 6.08
N MET A 109 0.44 0.14 5.06
CA MET A 109 0.08 0.17 3.65
C MET A 109 0.92 -0.85 2.90
N LEU A 110 0.33 -1.53 1.94
CA LEU A 110 1.03 -2.33 0.94
C LEU A 110 0.73 -1.70 -0.42
N VAL A 111 1.72 -1.22 -1.16
CA VAL A 111 1.51 -0.63 -2.48
C VAL A 111 2.17 -1.50 -3.53
N VAL A 112 1.43 -1.86 -4.57
CA VAL A 112 1.95 -2.44 -5.81
C VAL A 112 1.93 -1.31 -6.85
N THR A 113 3.07 -1.00 -7.46
CA THR A 113 3.16 0.05 -8.50
C THR A 113 4.31 -0.20 -9.46
N HIS A 114 4.16 0.30 -10.69
CA HIS A 114 5.21 0.32 -11.72
C HIS A 114 5.63 1.74 -12.15
N GLU A 115 5.09 2.80 -11.54
CA GLU A 115 5.29 4.20 -11.97
C GLU A 115 5.85 5.13 -10.88
N LEU A 116 7.12 4.96 -10.50
CA LEU A 116 7.82 5.93 -9.64
C LEU A 116 9.06 6.48 -10.37
N ASN A 117 8.82 7.46 -11.26
CA ASN A 117 9.79 8.21 -12.08
C ASN A 117 10.40 7.49 -13.29
N LYS A 118 10.58 8.24 -14.39
CA LYS A 118 11.52 7.96 -15.48
C LYS A 118 12.94 7.81 -14.89
N GLY A 119 13.30 6.60 -14.48
CA GLY A 119 14.57 6.30 -13.82
C GLY A 119 14.53 5.14 -12.81
N ALA A 120 13.34 4.67 -12.40
CA ALA A 120 13.21 3.45 -11.60
C ALA A 120 12.37 2.40 -12.37
N THR A 121 12.78 1.14 -12.26
CA THR A 121 12.23 -0.03 -12.98
C THR A 121 11.02 -0.66 -12.26
N PRO A 122 10.18 -1.44 -12.98
CA PRO A 122 8.77 -1.65 -12.62
C PRO A 122 8.49 -2.92 -11.78
N MET A 123 8.47 -2.80 -10.44
CA MET A 123 7.67 -3.60 -9.49
C MET A 123 8.24 -3.34 -8.09
N GLU A 124 7.64 -2.40 -7.36
CA GLU A 124 8.02 -2.14 -5.97
C GLU A 124 6.84 -2.49 -5.04
N LEU A 125 6.94 -3.60 -4.30
CA LEU A 125 6.05 -3.87 -3.18
C LEU A 125 6.45 -2.91 -2.05
N LEU A 126 5.67 -1.87 -1.83
CA LEU A 126 5.89 -0.87 -0.78
C LEU A 126 5.13 -1.27 0.49
N LEU A 127 5.81 -1.79 1.51
CA LEU A 127 5.26 -1.85 2.86
C LEU A 127 5.52 -0.51 3.55
N ALA A 128 4.49 0.32 3.73
CA ALA A 128 4.59 1.61 4.41
C ALA A 128 3.68 1.61 5.64
N GLY A 129 4.24 1.49 6.84
CA GLY A 129 3.51 1.58 8.11
C GLY A 129 4.38 2.17 9.20
N LEU A 130 3.79 2.96 10.12
CA LEU A 130 4.43 3.73 11.20
C LEU A 130 5.96 3.89 11.08
N GLY A 131 6.39 4.93 10.36
CA GLY A 131 7.76 5.46 10.44
C GLY A 131 8.61 5.33 9.17
N GLY A 132 8.13 4.70 8.11
CA GLY A 132 8.87 4.66 6.85
C GLY A 132 8.36 3.65 5.83
N CYS A 133 8.91 3.73 4.63
CA CYS A 133 8.59 2.85 3.51
C CYS A 133 9.70 1.81 3.33
N MET A 134 9.35 0.54 3.18
CA MET A 134 10.23 -0.47 2.60
C MET A 134 9.71 -0.81 1.21
N GLY A 135 10.44 -0.42 0.17
CA GLY A 135 10.17 -0.81 -1.22
C GLY A 135 11.04 -2.01 -1.59
N ILE A 136 10.41 -3.10 -2.01
CA ILE A 136 11.11 -4.26 -2.59
C ILE A 136 10.97 -4.16 -4.10
N ASP A 137 12.03 -3.71 -4.79
CA ASP A 137 12.11 -3.66 -6.26
C ASP A 137 12.36 -5.07 -6.82
N ILE A 138 11.29 -5.85 -7.02
CA ILE A 138 11.35 -7.25 -7.50
C ILE A 138 11.92 -7.30 -8.94
N THR A 139 11.76 -6.24 -9.73
CA THR A 139 12.29 -6.16 -11.10
C THR A 139 13.80 -6.11 -11.17
N MET A 140 14.47 -5.25 -10.40
CA MET A 140 15.95 -5.26 -10.34
C MET A 140 16.50 -6.57 -9.79
N ILE A 141 15.72 -7.25 -8.94
CA ILE A 141 16.09 -8.50 -8.27
C ILE A 141 16.11 -9.67 -9.26
N LEU A 142 15.23 -9.66 -10.28
CA LEU A 142 14.92 -10.87 -11.04
C LEU A 142 14.91 -10.71 -12.56
N ASP A 143 15.13 -9.53 -13.14
CA ASP A 143 15.01 -9.37 -14.61
C ASP A 143 15.83 -10.40 -15.42
N ALA A 144 16.99 -10.82 -14.90
CA ALA A 144 17.85 -11.86 -15.50
C ALA A 144 17.46 -13.32 -15.18
N PHE A 145 16.42 -13.52 -14.38
CA PHE A 145 15.99 -14.82 -13.84
C PHE A 145 14.46 -14.98 -13.74
N LEU A 146 13.66 -14.03 -14.23
CA LEU A 146 12.19 -14.09 -14.23
C LEU A 146 11.67 -15.34 -14.96
N ASP A 147 12.39 -15.76 -16.00
CA ASP A 147 12.15 -17.00 -16.75
C ASP A 147 12.39 -18.27 -15.94
N LYS A 148 13.12 -18.17 -14.82
CA LYS A 148 13.47 -19.29 -13.93
C LYS A 148 12.67 -19.34 -12.65
N ILE A 149 11.82 -18.34 -12.39
CA ILE A 149 10.99 -18.26 -11.19
C ILE A 149 9.59 -18.74 -11.53
N THR A 150 9.12 -19.70 -10.75
CA THR A 150 7.79 -20.27 -10.87
C THR A 150 6.81 -19.65 -9.88
N GLY A 151 7.29 -19.01 -8.81
CA GLY A 151 6.43 -18.34 -7.83
C GLY A 151 7.20 -17.42 -6.89
N ILE A 152 6.55 -16.33 -6.48
CA ILE A 152 7.02 -15.44 -5.42
C ILE A 152 5.83 -15.14 -4.52
N GLU A 153 5.99 -15.43 -3.23
CA GLU A 153 5.04 -15.06 -2.18
C GLU A 153 5.81 -14.28 -1.11
N ILE A 154 5.21 -13.20 -0.61
CA ILE A 154 5.79 -12.38 0.46
C ILE A 154 4.79 -12.36 1.60
N GLU A 155 5.18 -12.95 2.74
CA GLU A 155 4.41 -12.88 3.98
C GLU A 155 5.03 -11.85 4.91
N ALA A 156 4.20 -11.00 5.51
CA ALA A 156 4.62 -10.05 6.53
C ALA A 156 3.98 -10.43 7.88
N GLN A 157 4.80 -10.72 8.87
CA GLN A 157 4.35 -10.97 10.25
C GLN A 157 4.84 -9.86 11.16
N GLY A 158 3.92 -9.07 11.69
CA GLY A 158 4.23 -7.96 12.55
C GLY A 158 4.12 -8.32 14.04
N THR A 159 5.11 -7.93 14.83
CA THR A 159 5.12 -8.06 16.30
C THR A 159 4.95 -6.68 16.93
N ARG A 160 4.25 -6.58 18.06
CA ARG A 160 4.05 -5.33 18.81
C ARG A 160 4.58 -5.47 20.24
N SER A 161 5.31 -4.48 20.73
CA SER A 161 5.61 -4.36 22.16
C SER A 161 4.42 -3.76 22.91
N GLU A 162 4.18 -4.20 24.15
CA GLU A 162 3.18 -3.56 25.03
C GLU A 162 3.69 -2.18 25.51
N GLY A 163 3.33 -1.13 24.76
CA GLY A 163 3.66 0.27 25.03
C GLY A 163 3.29 1.18 23.84
N MET A 164 3.25 2.51 24.01
CA MET A 164 3.24 3.41 22.84
C MET A 164 4.57 3.24 22.08
N PRO A 165 4.59 3.13 20.73
CA PRO A 165 3.55 3.48 19.74
C PRO A 165 2.57 2.35 19.38
N LYS A 166 1.44 2.68 18.76
CA LYS A 166 0.38 1.72 18.32
C LYS A 166 0.76 0.85 17.11
N GLY A 167 2.04 0.85 16.71
CA GLY A 167 2.55 0.20 15.49
C GLY A 167 3.25 -1.12 15.75
N PHE A 168 3.63 -1.79 14.67
CA PHE A 168 4.57 -2.92 14.75
C PHE A 168 5.95 -2.43 15.20
N THR A 169 6.57 -3.14 16.14
CA THR A 169 7.94 -2.92 16.60
C THR A 169 8.94 -3.84 15.93
N ALA A 170 8.46 -4.94 15.37
CA ALA A 170 9.25 -5.79 14.48
C ALA A 170 8.38 -6.31 13.35
N ILE A 171 8.95 -6.50 12.16
CA ILE A 171 8.28 -7.07 11.00
C ILE A 171 9.17 -8.16 10.40
N ASP A 172 8.71 -9.40 10.48
CA ASP A 172 9.29 -10.53 9.74
C ASP A 172 8.76 -10.50 8.30
N LEU A 173 9.66 -10.37 7.32
CA LEU A 173 9.34 -10.43 5.89
C LEU A 173 9.83 -11.75 5.32
N ILE A 174 8.91 -12.68 5.06
CA ILE A 174 9.21 -14.01 4.56
C ILE A 174 9.04 -13.99 3.05
N PHE A 175 10.15 -14.02 2.33
CA PHE A 175 10.21 -14.19 0.90
C PHE A 175 10.18 -15.67 0.58
N LYS A 176 9.10 -16.16 0.00
CA LYS A 176 9.03 -17.51 -0.55
C LYS A 176 9.23 -17.41 -2.06
N VAL A 177 10.28 -18.04 -2.56
CA VAL A 177 10.63 -18.03 -3.98
C VAL A 177 10.72 -19.47 -4.44
N ASP A 178 9.98 -19.81 -5.49
CA ASP A 178 10.11 -21.09 -6.17
C ASP A 178 10.77 -20.85 -7.54
N GLY A 179 11.81 -21.62 -7.86
CA GLY A 179 12.54 -21.46 -9.11
C GLY A 179 13.99 -21.97 -9.11
N ASP A 180 14.59 -21.93 -10.30
CA ASP A 180 16.00 -22.27 -10.54
C ASP A 180 16.88 -21.01 -10.43
N ILE A 181 17.05 -20.54 -9.19
CA ILE A 181 17.87 -19.38 -8.86
C ILE A 181 18.80 -19.70 -7.69
N PRO A 182 20.08 -19.30 -7.77
CA PRO A 182 20.97 -19.38 -6.61
C PRO A 182 20.54 -18.46 -5.45
N ASP A 183 20.47 -19.02 -4.25
CA ASP A 183 20.18 -18.33 -2.99
C ASP A 183 20.91 -16.98 -2.81
N TYR A 184 22.22 -16.92 -3.07
CA TYR A 184 23.02 -15.72 -2.90
C TYR A 184 22.57 -14.56 -3.78
N ARG A 185 21.94 -14.83 -4.93
CA ARG A 185 21.39 -13.79 -5.80
C ARG A 185 20.15 -13.17 -5.18
N ILE A 186 19.28 -14.01 -4.63
CA ILE A 186 18.06 -13.57 -3.94
C ILE A 186 18.44 -12.80 -2.67
N TRP A 187 19.41 -13.29 -1.90
CA TRP A 187 19.90 -12.59 -0.71
C TRP A 187 20.58 -11.26 -1.03
N LYS A 188 21.42 -11.20 -2.08
CA LYS A 188 22.00 -9.93 -2.54
C LYS A 188 20.94 -8.92 -2.95
N ALA A 189 19.89 -9.40 -3.58
CA ALA A 189 18.73 -8.61 -3.95
C ALA A 189 17.97 -8.05 -2.73
N ILE A 190 17.68 -8.91 -1.75
CA ILE A 190 17.07 -8.52 -0.46
C ILE A 190 17.95 -7.49 0.24
N GLN A 191 19.26 -7.70 0.30
CA GLN A 191 20.22 -6.78 0.89
C GLN A 191 20.30 -5.43 0.14
N MET A 192 20.25 -5.44 -1.19
CA MET A 192 20.21 -4.20 -1.97
C MET A 192 18.92 -3.43 -1.74
N ALA A 193 17.79 -4.11 -1.54
CA ALA A 193 16.53 -3.49 -1.14
C ALA A 193 16.63 -2.88 0.27
N GLU A 194 17.27 -3.57 1.22
CA GLU A 194 17.60 -3.01 2.54
C GLU A 194 18.45 -1.74 2.41
N GLU A 195 19.59 -1.79 1.71
CA GLU A 195 20.56 -0.69 1.63
C GLU A 195 20.04 0.55 0.89
N LYS A 196 19.37 0.36 -0.26
CA LYS A 196 18.90 1.46 -1.12
C LYS A 196 17.77 2.26 -0.48
N TYR A 197 16.98 1.64 0.40
CA TYR A 197 15.82 2.26 1.04
C TYR A 197 15.98 2.46 2.56
N CYS A 198 17.06 1.96 3.18
CA CYS A 198 17.41 2.20 4.60
C CYS A 198 17.60 3.67 4.96
N ALA A 199 17.80 4.57 3.98
CA ALA A 199 17.82 6.02 4.24
C ALA A 199 16.49 6.54 4.84
N VAL A 200 15.37 5.82 4.65
CA VAL A 200 14.06 6.10 5.25
C VAL A 200 13.84 5.30 6.56
N SER A 201 14.72 4.34 6.87
CA SER A 201 14.65 3.51 8.09
C SER A 201 15.15 4.21 9.34
N ALA A 202 15.99 5.25 9.21
CA ALA A 202 16.35 6.07 10.38
C ALA A 202 15.12 6.73 11.05
N SER A 203 14.00 6.83 10.33
CA SER A 203 12.68 7.24 10.82
C SER A 203 11.76 6.08 11.25
N LEU A 204 12.10 4.82 10.95
CA LEU A 204 11.38 3.62 11.40
C LEU A 204 11.79 3.28 12.83
N SER A 205 10.79 3.08 13.70
CA SER A 205 11.00 2.55 15.07
C SER A 205 10.81 1.03 15.15
N ALA A 206 10.77 0.35 13.99
CA ALA A 206 10.49 -1.08 13.89
C ALA A 206 11.66 -1.84 13.25
N ASP A 207 12.08 -2.93 13.89
CA ASP A 207 13.14 -3.80 13.37
C ASP A 207 12.58 -4.70 12.25
N ILE A 208 13.23 -4.73 11.10
CA ILE A 208 12.79 -5.55 9.96
C ILE A 208 13.72 -6.75 9.80
N HIS A 209 13.12 -7.93 9.70
CA HIS A 209 13.82 -9.21 9.65
C HIS A 209 13.43 -9.96 8.37
N PRO A 210 14.25 -9.91 7.30
CA PRO A 210 13.99 -10.72 6.13
C PRO A 210 14.31 -12.20 6.39
N LYS A 211 13.47 -13.08 5.85
CA LYS A 211 13.67 -14.53 5.79
C LYS A 211 13.46 -14.98 4.36
N LEU A 212 14.24 -15.96 3.90
CA LEU A 212 14.11 -16.53 2.56
C LEU A 212 13.74 -18.01 2.67
N ILE A 213 12.68 -18.41 1.99
CA ILE A 213 12.29 -19.80 1.75
C ILE A 213 12.43 -20.03 0.26
N LEU A 214 13.45 -20.77 -0.16
CA LEU A 214 13.70 -21.11 -1.56
C LEU A 214 13.25 -22.55 -1.84
N ASN A 215 12.32 -22.76 -2.76
CA ASN A 215 11.77 -24.07 -3.10
C ASN A 215 11.27 -24.84 -1.86
N GLY A 216 10.63 -24.14 -0.93
CA GLY A 216 10.15 -24.68 0.34
C GLY A 216 11.21 -24.91 1.43
N VAL A 217 12.47 -24.53 1.20
CA VAL A 217 13.58 -24.71 2.14
C VAL A 217 14.01 -23.37 2.75
N ASP A 218 14.04 -23.30 4.08
CA ASP A 218 14.58 -22.15 4.81
C ASP A 218 16.05 -21.95 4.43
N THR A 219 16.34 -20.79 3.85
CA THR A 219 17.62 -20.43 3.27
C THR A 219 18.19 -19.27 4.07
N PRO A 220 19.12 -19.53 4.99
CA PRO A 220 19.62 -18.49 5.89
C PRO A 220 20.39 -17.42 5.13
N ARG A 221 20.43 -16.22 5.72
CA ARG A 221 21.24 -15.12 5.20
C ARG A 221 22.72 -15.54 5.19
N PRO A 222 23.44 -15.36 4.06
CA PRO A 222 24.85 -15.70 3.95
C PRO A 222 25.75 -14.82 4.82
#